data_AF-A0A2A4U577-F1
#
_entry.id   AF-A0A2A4U577-F1
#
_cell.length_a   1.000
_cell.length_b   1.000
_cell.length_c   1.000
_cell.angle_alpha   90.00
_cell.angle_beta   90.00
_cell.angle_gamma   90.00
#
_symmetry.space_group_name_H-M   'P 1'
#
loop_
_entity.id
_entity.type
_entity.pdbx_description
1 polymer ?
#
loop_
_entity_poly.entity_id
_entity_poly.type
_entity_poly.pdbx_seq_one_letter_code
_entity_poly.pdbx_strand_id
1 'polypeptide(L)'
;MTSLSTAGSVAKSLLDIKSISESAEARLAIAELQNTIADSRSEVADLKDDLMIKDEMIRTLKEKISKGAKLVRHNEMYFDAGEDGKPIGDPYCPRCLEAADLHVHLVRSNADYVNCPNCEKVFPRDPN
;
A
#
# COMPACT_ATOMS: atom_id res chain seq x y z
N MET A 1 -18.49 -13.08 -6.71
CA MET A 1 -19.42 -12.41 -7.65
C MET A 1 -20.46 -13.33 -8.29
N THR A 2 -20.35 -14.65 -8.17
CA THR A 2 -21.33 -15.59 -8.76
C THR A 2 -22.66 -15.59 -7.99
N SER A 3 -22.63 -15.51 -6.66
CA SER A 3 -23.81 -15.59 -5.79
C SER A 3 -24.86 -14.49 -6.02
N LEU A 4 -24.45 -13.23 -6.18
CA LEU A 4 -25.37 -12.10 -6.35
C LEU A 4 -25.98 -12.04 -7.76
N SER A 5 -25.22 -12.50 -8.76
CA SER A 5 -25.71 -12.75 -10.12
C SER A 5 -26.76 -13.85 -10.14
N THR A 6 -26.47 -14.97 -9.46
CA THR A 6 -27.40 -16.08 -9.28
C THR A 6 -28.68 -15.65 -8.54
N ALA A 7 -28.56 -14.90 -7.44
CA ALA A 7 -29.72 -14.41 -6.69
C ALA A 7 -30.66 -13.56 -7.56
N GLY A 8 -30.14 -12.67 -8.40
CA GLY A 8 -30.95 -11.87 -9.31
C GLY A 8 -31.65 -12.72 -10.38
N SER A 9 -30.97 -13.73 -10.92
CA SER A 9 -31.59 -14.67 -11.86
C SER A 9 -32.69 -15.52 -11.21
N VAL A 10 -32.49 -15.97 -9.97
CA VAL A 10 -33.50 -16.70 -9.19
C VAL A 10 -34.71 -15.81 -8.90
N ALA A 11 -34.49 -14.56 -8.49
CA ALA A 11 -35.57 -13.60 -8.28
C ALA A 11 -36.40 -13.38 -9.56
N LYS A 12 -35.75 -13.29 -10.72
CA LYS A 12 -36.44 -13.20 -12.01
C LYS A 12 -37.26 -14.45 -12.31
N SER A 13 -36.69 -15.64 -12.11
CA SER A 13 -37.41 -16.91 -12.33
C SER A 13 -38.58 -17.11 -11.37
N LEU A 14 -38.55 -16.54 -10.16
CA LEU A 14 -39.68 -16.60 -9.22
C LEU A 14 -40.89 -15.79 -9.71
N LEU A 15 -40.69 -14.67 -10.41
CA LEU A 15 -41.78 -13.89 -11.02
C LEU A 15 -42.49 -14.63 -12.17
N ASP A 16 -41.77 -15.55 -12.83
CA ASP A 16 -42.32 -16.37 -13.92
C ASP A 16 -43.23 -17.50 -13.41
N ILE A 17 -43.26 -17.76 -12.09
CA ILE A 17 -44.14 -18.75 -11.47
C ILE A 17 -45.56 -18.17 -11.37
N LYS A 18 -46.53 -18.83 -11.99
CA LYS A 18 -47.92 -18.35 -12.15
C LYS A 18 -48.59 -17.91 -10.84
N SER A 19 -48.47 -18.68 -9.75
CA SER A 19 -49.08 -18.33 -8.45
C SER A 19 -48.44 -17.12 -7.78
N ILE A 20 -47.15 -16.90 -7.98
CA ILE A 20 -46.41 -15.72 -7.50
C ILE A 20 -46.75 -14.51 -8.37
N SER A 21 -46.86 -14.72 -9.67
CA SER A 21 -47.27 -13.69 -10.63
C SER A 21 -48.72 -13.24 -10.41
N GLU A 22 -49.62 -14.05 -9.87
CA GLU A 22 -50.99 -13.59 -9.60
C GLU A 22 -51.11 -12.83 -8.26
N SER A 23 -50.11 -12.92 -7.38
CA SER A 23 -50.07 -12.19 -6.11
C SER A 23 -49.36 -10.84 -6.24
N ALA A 24 -50.12 -9.75 -6.02
CA ALA A 24 -49.57 -8.39 -6.02
C ALA A 24 -48.51 -8.18 -4.93
N GLU A 25 -48.73 -8.75 -3.74
CA GLU A 25 -47.78 -8.69 -2.62
C GLU A 25 -46.48 -9.43 -2.94
N ALA A 26 -46.57 -10.60 -3.58
CA ALA A 26 -45.39 -11.37 -3.96
C ALA A 26 -44.59 -10.67 -5.08
N ARG A 27 -45.26 -10.04 -6.05
CA ARG A 27 -44.59 -9.22 -7.07
C ARG A 27 -43.84 -8.05 -6.46
N LEU A 28 -44.46 -7.35 -5.51
CA LEU A 28 -43.84 -6.21 -4.83
C LEU A 28 -42.58 -6.65 -4.07
N ALA A 29 -42.68 -7.72 -3.29
CA ALA A 29 -41.55 -8.27 -2.53
C ALA A 29 -40.39 -8.70 -3.44
N ILE A 30 -40.66 -9.28 -4.61
CA ILE A 30 -39.61 -9.66 -5.56
C ILE A 30 -39.01 -8.43 -6.26
N ALA A 31 -39.81 -7.42 -6.57
CA ALA A 31 -39.29 -6.16 -7.12
C ALA A 31 -38.37 -5.44 -6.13
N GLU A 32 -38.73 -5.42 -4.84
CA GLU A 32 -37.88 -4.91 -3.77
C GLU A 32 -36.58 -5.71 -3.66
N LEU A 33 -36.66 -7.05 -3.68
CA LEU A 33 -35.48 -7.92 -3.69
C LEU A 33 -34.57 -7.65 -4.90
N GLN A 34 -35.13 -7.45 -6.09
CA GLN A 34 -34.35 -7.12 -7.29
C GLN A 34 -33.65 -5.77 -7.16
N ASN A 35 -34.31 -4.76 -6.60
CA ASN A 35 -33.70 -3.47 -6.32
C ASN A 35 -32.55 -3.60 -5.32
N THR A 36 -32.76 -4.30 -4.20
CA THR A 36 -31.69 -4.55 -3.21
C THR A 36 -30.50 -5.28 -3.83
N ILE A 37 -30.74 -6.27 -4.70
CA ILE A 37 -29.65 -6.97 -5.41
C ILE A 37 -28.92 -6.03 -6.37
N ALA A 38 -29.62 -5.11 -7.04
CA ALA A 38 -29.00 -4.13 -7.94
C ALA A 38 -28.14 -3.14 -7.15
N ASP A 39 -28.64 -2.61 -6.04
CA ASP A 39 -27.92 -1.68 -5.17
C ASP A 39 -26.65 -2.36 -4.60
N SER A 40 -26.78 -3.58 -4.07
CA SER A 40 -25.63 -4.35 -3.57
C SER A 40 -24.61 -4.67 -4.67
N ARG A 41 -25.01 -4.82 -5.94
CA ARG A 41 -24.04 -4.99 -7.04
C ARG A 41 -23.26 -3.71 -7.30
N SER A 42 -23.91 -2.56 -7.21
CA SER A 42 -23.26 -1.26 -7.35
C SER A 42 -22.26 -1.04 -6.23
N GLU A 43 -22.66 -1.25 -4.97
CA GLU A 43 -21.78 -1.13 -3.81
C GLU A 43 -20.54 -2.05 -3.92
N VAL A 44 -20.72 -3.29 -4.40
CA VAL A 44 -19.60 -4.22 -4.61
C VAL A 44 -18.68 -3.75 -5.74
N ALA A 45 -19.20 -3.11 -6.78
CA ALA A 45 -18.38 -2.54 -7.84
C ALA A 45 -17.53 -1.38 -7.31
N ASP A 46 -18.13 -0.48 -6.54
CA ASP A 46 -17.43 0.64 -5.92
C ASP A 46 -16.32 0.16 -4.97
N LEU A 47 -16.62 -0.85 -4.13
CA LEU A 47 -15.62 -1.47 -3.26
C LEU A 47 -14.46 -2.12 -4.03
N LYS A 48 -14.74 -2.69 -5.21
CA LYS A 48 -13.71 -3.29 -6.05
C LYS A 48 -12.79 -2.22 -6.63
N ASP A 49 -13.32 -1.09 -7.04
CA ASP A 49 -12.54 0.04 -7.55
C ASP A 49 -11.65 0.63 -6.44
N ASP A 50 -12.20 0.80 -5.23
CA ASP A 50 -11.44 1.22 -4.05
C ASP A 50 -10.30 0.25 -3.70
N LEU A 51 -10.56 -1.06 -3.77
CA LEU A 51 -9.54 -2.08 -3.55
C LEU A 51 -8.43 -2.01 -4.61
N MET A 52 -8.78 -1.81 -5.88
CA MET A 52 -7.80 -1.67 -6.96
C MET A 52 -6.90 -0.45 -6.75
N ILE A 53 -7.46 0.69 -6.33
CA ILE A 53 -6.69 1.89 -6.00
C ILE A 53 -5.74 1.62 -4.82
N LYS A 54 -6.23 0.98 -3.75
CA LYS A 54 -5.42 0.65 -2.59
C LYS A 54 -4.30 -0.33 -2.92
N ASP A 55 -4.55 -1.34 -3.75
CA ASP A 55 -3.55 -2.31 -4.19
C ASP A 55 -2.45 -1.64 -5.03
N GLU A 56 -2.81 -0.70 -5.91
CA GLU A 56 -1.85 0.09 -6.68
C GLU A 56 -0.95 0.94 -5.77
N MET A 57 -1.54 1.58 -4.76
CA MET A 57 -0.77 2.34 -3.76
C MET A 57 0.17 1.42 -2.98
N ILE A 58 -0.31 0.25 -2.54
CA ILE A 58 0.52 -0.74 -1.84
C ILE A 58 1.67 -1.20 -2.73
N ARG A 59 1.43 -1.48 -4.02
CA ARG A 59 2.48 -1.84 -4.99
C ARG A 59 3.51 -0.72 -5.10
N THR A 60 3.07 0.51 -5.32
CA THR A 60 3.94 1.68 -5.42
C THR A 60 4.78 1.88 -4.15
N LEU A 61 4.18 1.73 -2.97
CA LEU A 61 4.89 1.82 -1.70
C LEU A 61 5.90 0.69 -1.51
N LYS A 62 5.54 -0.55 -1.87
CA LYS A 62 6.46 -1.70 -1.86
C LYS A 62 7.63 -1.50 -2.84
N GLU A 63 7.38 -0.92 -4.00
CA GLU A 63 8.45 -0.55 -4.94
C GLU A 63 9.37 0.51 -4.35
N LYS A 64 8.82 1.52 -3.67
CA LYS A 64 9.63 2.53 -2.97
C LYS A 64 10.45 1.94 -1.83
N ILE A 65 9.87 1.03 -1.05
CA ILE A 65 10.57 0.32 0.05
C ILE A 65 11.64 -0.62 -0.50
N SER A 66 11.36 -1.37 -1.56
CA SER A 66 12.35 -2.27 -2.18
C SER A 66 13.46 -1.54 -2.91
N LYS A 67 13.19 -0.32 -3.40
CA LYS A 67 14.21 0.63 -3.87
C LYS A 67 14.88 1.40 -2.74
N GLY A 68 14.34 1.36 -1.52
CA GLY A 68 15.01 1.85 -0.33
C GLY A 68 16.27 1.00 -0.15
N ALA A 69 17.43 1.65 -0.26
CA ALA A 69 18.71 0.96 -0.23
C ALA A 69 18.79 0.10 1.04
N LYS A 70 19.25 -1.14 0.88
CA LYS A 70 19.60 -1.95 2.04
C LYS A 70 20.75 -1.24 2.72
N LEU A 71 20.58 -0.78 3.93
CA LEU A 71 21.66 -0.12 4.66
C LEU A 71 22.50 -1.14 5.41
N VAL A 72 23.80 -0.96 5.39
CA VAL A 72 24.76 -1.69 6.22
C VAL A 72 25.39 -0.72 7.22
N ARG A 73 25.48 -1.15 8.48
CA ARG A 73 26.16 -0.37 9.52
C ARG A 73 27.65 -0.71 9.52
N HIS A 74 28.49 0.29 9.36
CA HIS A 74 29.95 0.18 9.39
C HIS A 74 30.55 1.39 10.14
N ASN A 75 31.50 1.14 11.06
CA ASN A 75 32.16 2.18 11.86
C ASN A 75 31.21 3.24 12.47
N GLU A 76 30.12 2.78 13.09
CA GLU A 76 29.07 3.61 13.71
C GLU A 76 28.25 4.50 12.75
N MET A 77 28.38 4.28 11.44
CA MET A 77 27.61 4.96 10.40
C MET A 77 26.82 3.95 9.56
N TYR A 78 25.87 4.45 8.78
CA TYR A 78 25.10 3.65 7.84
C TYR A 78 25.52 3.97 6.41
N PHE A 79 25.59 2.98 5.54
CA PHE A 79 25.93 3.12 4.13
C PHE A 79 24.96 2.32 3.30
N ASP A 80 24.88 2.61 2.01
CA ASP A 80 24.24 1.68 1.07
C ASP A 80 25.02 0.36 1.07
N ALA A 81 24.30 -0.76 1.04
CA ALA A 81 24.89 -2.07 0.86
C ALA A 81 25.03 -2.36 -0.63
N GLY A 82 26.26 -2.62 -1.06
CA GLY A 82 26.55 -3.14 -2.40
C GLY A 82 26.02 -4.56 -2.58
N GLU A 83 26.20 -5.12 -3.79
CA GLU A 83 25.76 -6.48 -4.11
C GLU A 83 26.41 -7.56 -3.23
N ASP A 84 27.61 -7.30 -2.72
CA ASP A 84 28.35 -8.17 -1.80
C ASP A 84 28.04 -7.91 -0.32
N GLY A 85 27.09 -7.01 -0.03
CA GLY A 85 26.69 -6.62 1.32
C GLY A 85 27.67 -5.65 2.01
N LYS A 86 28.71 -5.17 1.32
CA LYS A 86 29.67 -4.22 1.87
C LYS A 86 29.18 -2.77 1.76
N PRO A 87 29.63 -1.87 2.64
CA PRO A 87 29.31 -0.45 2.55
C PRO A 87 29.84 0.15 1.24
N ILE A 88 28.98 0.89 0.53
CA ILE A 88 29.33 1.67 -0.66
C ILE A 88 28.80 3.09 -0.54
N GLY A 89 29.46 4.03 -1.22
CA GLY A 89 29.04 5.43 -1.27
C GLY A 89 29.34 6.22 0.01
N ASP A 90 28.63 7.35 0.17
CA ASP A 90 28.81 8.25 1.30
C ASP A 90 27.94 7.83 2.51
N PRO A 91 28.45 7.92 3.74
CA PRO A 91 27.70 7.51 4.92
C PRO A 91 26.49 8.41 5.19
N TYR A 92 25.44 7.81 5.74
CA TYR A 92 24.28 8.46 6.31
C TYR A 92 24.48 8.82 7.78
N CYS A 93 23.81 9.88 8.22
CA CYS A 93 23.80 10.30 9.61
C CYS A 93 23.03 9.28 10.48
N PRO A 94 23.69 8.58 11.43
CA PRO A 94 23.03 7.55 12.24
C PRO A 94 21.91 8.14 13.10
N ARG A 95 22.08 9.36 13.61
CA ARG A 95 21.07 10.03 14.44
C ARG A 95 19.79 10.35 13.65
N CYS A 96 19.92 10.86 12.43
CA CYS A 96 18.76 11.21 11.61
C CYS A 96 18.00 9.96 11.14
N LEU A 97 18.74 8.91 10.80
CA LEU A 97 18.18 7.64 10.40
C LEU A 97 17.48 6.93 11.58
N GLU A 98 18.15 6.75 12.71
CA GLU A 98 17.58 6.00 13.84
C GLU A 98 16.43 6.75 14.56
N ALA A 99 16.48 8.09 14.61
CA ALA A 99 15.45 8.86 15.31
C ALA A 99 14.21 9.18 14.45
N ALA A 100 14.37 9.26 13.13
CA ALA A 100 13.33 9.78 12.23
C ALA A 100 13.28 9.11 10.85
N ASP A 101 14.03 8.04 10.62
CA ASP A 101 14.13 7.32 9.33
C ASP A 101 14.59 8.22 8.16
N LEU A 102 15.36 9.26 8.47
CA LEU A 102 15.85 10.22 7.48
C LEU A 102 17.23 9.81 6.94
N HIS A 103 17.26 9.48 5.65
CA HIS A 103 18.46 9.11 4.90
C HIS A 103 19.26 10.34 4.47
N VAL A 104 19.92 11.00 5.43
CA VAL A 104 20.72 12.22 5.20
C VAL A 104 22.19 11.86 5.08
N HIS A 105 22.78 12.05 3.90
CA HIS A 105 24.23 11.87 3.71
C HIS A 105 25.03 12.88 4.55
N LEU A 106 26.09 12.38 5.18
CA LEU A 106 27.08 13.20 5.86
C LEU A 106 27.94 13.90 4.81
N VAL A 107 28.20 15.18 5.02
CA VAL A 107 29.06 15.98 4.14
C VAL A 107 30.42 16.18 4.79
N ARG A 108 31.47 16.30 3.98
CA ARG A 108 32.83 16.50 4.48
C ARG A 108 32.98 17.88 5.11
N SER A 109 33.36 17.91 6.39
CA SER A 109 33.68 19.14 7.11
C SER A 109 35.16 19.49 6.97
N ASN A 110 36.04 18.52 7.23
CA ASN A 110 37.49 18.67 7.08
C ASN A 110 38.16 17.33 6.71
N ALA A 111 39.46 17.14 6.99
CA ALA A 111 40.17 15.90 6.69
C ALA A 111 39.64 14.69 7.49
N ASP A 112 39.33 14.93 8.76
CA ASP A 112 39.09 13.89 9.77
C ASP A 112 37.63 13.81 10.21
N TYR A 113 36.78 14.73 9.75
CA TYR A 113 35.39 14.85 10.22
C TYR A 113 34.39 15.09 9.08
N VAL A 114 33.21 14.52 9.28
CA VAL A 114 32.02 14.74 8.46
C VAL A 114 30.90 15.29 9.34
N ASN A 115 29.99 16.09 8.78
CA ASN A 115 28.87 16.65 9.50
C ASN A 115 27.54 16.40 8.78
N CYS A 116 26.47 16.28 9.56
CA CYS A 116 25.12 16.15 9.02
C CYS A 116 24.56 17.55 8.71
N PRO A 117 24.11 17.83 7.48
CA PRO A 117 23.48 19.11 7.15
C PRO A 117 22.10 19.32 7.78
N ASN A 118 21.46 18.25 8.28
CA ASN A 118 20.12 18.32 8.87
C ASN A 118 20.14 18.51 10.40
N CYS A 119 20.98 17.78 11.13
CA CYS A 119 21.05 17.86 12.60
C CYS A 119 22.35 18.44 13.16
N GLU A 120 23.23 18.92 12.27
CA GLU A 120 24.50 19.60 12.56
C GLU A 120 25.50 18.79 13.42
N LYS A 121 25.24 17.50 13.63
CA LYS A 121 26.16 16.62 14.36
C LYS A 121 27.39 16.30 13.51
N VAL A 122 28.53 16.29 14.18
CA VAL A 122 29.84 15.99 13.61
C VAL A 122 30.24 14.58 14.04
N PHE A 123 30.79 13.83 13.10
CA PHE A 123 31.26 12.46 13.30
C PHE A 123 32.70 12.32 12.77
N PRO A 124 33.53 11.46 13.37
CA PRO A 124 34.83 11.10 12.80
C PRO A 124 34.62 10.51 11.42
N ARG A 125 35.38 10.97 10.43
CA ARG A 125 35.31 10.43 9.08
C ARG A 125 35.84 9.00 9.09
N ASP A 126 35.05 8.08 8.56
CA ASP A 126 35.51 6.72 8.32
C ASP A 126 36.67 6.73 7.30
N PRO A 127 37.87 6.26 7.67
CA PRO A 127 38.96 6.10 6.71
C PRO A 127 38.61 4.93 5.78
N ASN A 128 38.05 5.25 4.60
CA ASN A 128 37.94 4.32 3.47
C ASN A 128 39.22 3.52 3.23
#